data_AF-A0A959Z7R5-F1
#
_entry.id   AF-A0A959Z7R5-F1
#
_cell.length_a   1.000
_cell.length_b   1.000
_cell.length_c   1.000
_cell.angle_alpha   90.00
_cell.angle_beta   90.00
_cell.angle_gamma   90.00
#
_symmetry.space_group_name_H-M   'P 1'
#
loop_
_entity.id
_entity.type
_entity.pdbx_description
1 polymer ?
#
loop_
_entity_poly.entity_id
_entity_poly.type
_entity_poly.pdbx_seq_one_letter_code
_entity_poly.pdbx_strand_id
1 'polypeptide(L)'
;MERSNPLDPNDTSLFNHYLSQAHHYEAENHDTLHYLLDQAEKIAKDQNYEKGLAEVLFIRGNSLYHNNQYRGALEKYSTALKIADSHDLLLLKARCLERMASVHLATDDPHYALRLYYESLPLFEGVNYKPGIARVYNIIGVYKTETGKYDSAELVFNKAIEMISDRPTNTELINLEGNLAYLYERTGRIEEASDIYHQLEEDLISSKDSIILPVIWYNHAMLLQNAGKDQLGMQYLNKSIRISEITNDTSLLTELYQNKGDQFLNRGRYDSAVYYMDKSLICASAIDNVSAAIDALIMLARLDSIKGDYKNALLKSRQVNTLKDTVFKRKLRNGLMSSELRYENERNSALLELKQAELQATERQKLIYLILVGVAILFVVLAGIVVILQRKNFLKSKELIESRLEIQNLKVIKYQKEEEINRLTIKNFTDELKMKDRELVNIALGMEQKNELLNSINQKINLLLSRVSSPENIEIIKEISSAIKLKQLESSETDLFNQRFSAIHEDFFIKLKALYPSLTKTDLRFCAYLKINLSSDQIANIQNVTNEAIRKTRYRIRKKLGLKPENSLEDYISEF
;
A
#
# COMPACT_ATOMS: atom_id res chain seq x y z
N MET A 1 -54.10 25.50 -21.77
CA MET A 1 -52.98 25.47 -20.81
C MET A 1 -52.81 24.03 -20.35
N GLU A 2 -52.20 23.19 -21.19
CA GLU A 2 -51.74 21.87 -20.77
C GLU A 2 -50.28 22.02 -20.37
N ARG A 3 -50.00 21.72 -19.10
CA ARG A 3 -48.66 21.74 -18.53
C ARG A 3 -47.87 20.59 -19.16
N SER A 4 -46.86 20.93 -19.95
CA SER A 4 -45.82 20.00 -20.38
C SER A 4 -45.19 19.38 -19.14
N ASN A 5 -45.33 18.06 -18.99
CA ASN A 5 -44.49 17.29 -18.08
C ASN A 5 -43.02 17.56 -18.41
N PRO A 6 -42.13 17.71 -17.42
CA PRO A 6 -40.70 17.75 -17.72
C PRO A 6 -40.36 16.38 -18.33
N LEU A 7 -39.89 16.40 -19.58
CA LEU A 7 -39.30 15.23 -20.22
C LEU A 7 -38.21 14.68 -19.28
N ASP A 8 -38.22 13.36 -19.08
CA ASP A 8 -37.17 12.67 -18.34
C ASP A 8 -35.81 13.11 -18.92
N PRO A 9 -34.86 13.61 -18.12
CA PRO A 9 -33.54 14.01 -18.60
C PRO A 9 -32.76 12.89 -19.30
N ASN A 10 -33.20 11.63 -19.18
CA ASN A 10 -32.63 10.48 -19.90
C ASN A 10 -33.45 10.07 -21.14
N ASP A 11 -34.59 10.70 -21.45
CA ASP A 11 -35.35 10.42 -22.66
C ASP A 11 -34.68 11.06 -23.89
N THR A 12 -33.73 10.31 -24.44
CA THR A 12 -33.00 10.65 -25.67
C THR A 12 -33.76 10.23 -26.93
N SER A 13 -34.97 9.66 -26.81
CA SER A 13 -35.71 9.10 -27.94
C SER A 13 -36.05 10.16 -28.98
N LEU A 14 -36.46 11.35 -28.53
CA LEU A 14 -36.77 12.48 -29.41
C LEU A 14 -35.51 13.05 -30.08
N PHE A 15 -34.40 13.15 -29.34
CA PHE A 15 -33.10 13.53 -29.90
C PHE A 15 -32.65 12.54 -30.99
N ASN A 16 -32.67 11.25 -30.69
CA ASN A 16 -32.27 10.19 -31.61
C ASN A 16 -33.17 10.15 -32.85
N HIS A 17 -34.46 10.47 -32.71
CA HIS A 17 -35.38 10.61 -33.83
C HIS A 17 -34.96 11.74 -34.77
N TYR A 18 -34.70 12.94 -34.23
CA TYR A 18 -34.23 14.07 -35.05
C TYR A 18 -32.87 13.80 -35.68
N LEU A 19 -31.93 13.18 -34.95
CA LEU A 19 -30.61 12.84 -35.46
C LEU A 19 -30.69 11.79 -36.58
N SER A 20 -31.53 10.77 -36.42
CA SER A 20 -31.75 9.75 -37.45
C SER A 20 -32.37 10.34 -38.71
N GLN A 21 -33.32 11.27 -38.60
CA GLN A 21 -33.85 11.98 -39.76
C GLN A 21 -32.80 12.90 -40.39
N ALA A 22 -31.98 13.56 -39.58
CA ALA A 22 -30.90 14.41 -40.08
C ALA A 22 -29.93 13.59 -40.95
N HIS A 23 -29.54 12.38 -40.53
CA HIS A 23 -28.73 11.48 -41.35
C HIS A 23 -29.37 11.09 -42.68
N HIS A 24 -30.70 10.95 -42.73
CA HIS A 24 -31.40 10.65 -43.97
C HIS A 24 -31.34 11.84 -44.95
N TYR A 25 -31.52 13.06 -44.45
CA TYR A 25 -31.51 14.27 -45.28
C TYR A 25 -30.12 14.86 -45.54
N GLU A 26 -29.05 14.29 -44.98
CA GLU A 26 -27.67 14.78 -45.11
C GLU A 26 -27.24 14.93 -46.59
N ALA A 27 -27.77 14.06 -47.47
CA ALA A 27 -27.48 14.07 -48.91
C ALA A 27 -28.63 14.63 -49.79
N GLU A 28 -29.84 14.84 -49.23
CA GLU A 28 -31.05 15.09 -50.02
C GLU A 28 -31.61 16.51 -49.90
N ASN A 29 -31.58 17.10 -48.69
CA ASN A 29 -32.19 18.42 -48.46
C ASN A 29 -31.51 19.19 -47.31
N HIS A 30 -30.79 20.24 -47.68
CA HIS A 30 -29.97 21.02 -46.75
C HIS A 30 -30.82 21.85 -45.76
N ASP A 31 -31.93 22.42 -46.19
CA ASP A 31 -32.78 23.23 -45.31
C ASP A 31 -33.44 22.36 -44.23
N THR A 32 -33.94 21.19 -44.64
CA THR A 32 -34.51 20.19 -43.73
C THR A 32 -33.45 19.66 -42.77
N LEU A 33 -32.25 19.36 -43.26
CA LEU A 33 -31.11 18.96 -42.42
C LEU A 33 -30.82 20.00 -41.34
N HIS A 34 -30.70 21.28 -41.71
CA HIS A 34 -30.40 22.36 -40.75
C HIS A 34 -31.47 22.49 -39.67
N TYR A 35 -32.76 22.45 -40.06
CA TYR A 35 -33.87 22.47 -39.11
C TYR A 35 -33.81 21.30 -38.13
N LEU A 36 -33.59 20.08 -38.62
CA LEU A 36 -33.51 18.87 -37.78
C LEU A 36 -32.32 18.94 -36.81
N LEU A 37 -31.17 19.43 -37.27
CA LEU A 37 -30.00 19.64 -36.43
C LEU A 37 -30.22 20.74 -35.39
N ASP A 38 -30.96 21.81 -35.71
CA ASP A 38 -31.35 22.84 -34.72
C ASP A 38 -32.23 22.25 -33.60
N GLN A 39 -33.21 21.41 -33.95
CA GLN A 39 -34.05 20.73 -32.95
C GLN A 39 -33.22 19.77 -32.09
N ALA A 40 -32.36 18.96 -32.70
CA ALA A 40 -31.48 18.03 -31.99
C ALA A 40 -30.49 18.77 -31.06
N GLU A 41 -29.88 19.87 -31.52
CA GLU A 41 -28.96 20.68 -30.71
C GLU A 41 -29.67 21.30 -29.50
N LYS A 42 -30.89 21.82 -29.71
CA LYS A 42 -31.68 22.41 -28.62
C LYS A 42 -31.98 21.37 -27.54
N ILE A 43 -32.46 20.19 -27.92
CA ILE A 43 -32.74 19.10 -26.97
C ILE A 43 -31.46 18.69 -26.24
N ALA A 44 -30.34 18.52 -26.96
CA ALA A 44 -29.08 18.14 -26.36
C ALA A 44 -28.59 19.18 -25.32
N LYS A 45 -28.78 20.47 -25.57
CA LYS A 45 -28.44 21.53 -24.61
C LYS A 45 -29.40 21.56 -23.42
N ASP A 46 -30.70 21.49 -23.67
CA ASP A 46 -31.73 21.53 -22.62
C ASP A 46 -31.59 20.34 -21.65
N GLN A 47 -31.15 19.17 -22.16
CA GLN A 47 -30.90 17.96 -21.37
C GLN A 47 -29.46 17.83 -20.85
N ASN A 48 -28.55 18.77 -21.17
CA ASN A 48 -27.10 18.65 -20.93
C ASN A 48 -26.49 17.35 -21.48
N TYR A 49 -26.99 16.87 -22.62
CA TYR A 49 -26.52 15.66 -23.30
C TYR A 49 -25.33 15.94 -24.21
N GLU A 50 -24.14 16.05 -23.61
CA GLU A 50 -22.90 16.43 -24.31
C GLU A 50 -22.52 15.47 -25.45
N LYS A 51 -22.72 14.15 -25.28
CA LYS A 51 -22.43 13.15 -26.32
C LYS A 51 -23.27 13.37 -27.57
N GLY A 52 -24.56 13.66 -27.42
CA GLY A 52 -25.45 13.98 -28.53
C GLY A 52 -25.10 15.31 -29.19
N LEU A 53 -24.72 16.31 -28.39
CA LEU A 53 -24.24 17.59 -28.91
C LEU A 53 -23.00 17.41 -29.81
N ALA A 54 -22.08 16.53 -29.43
CA ALA A 54 -20.90 16.22 -30.24
C ALA A 54 -21.25 15.63 -31.61
N GLU A 55 -22.19 14.70 -31.69
CA GLU A 55 -22.67 14.14 -32.98
C GLU A 55 -23.36 15.20 -33.84
N VAL A 56 -24.20 16.06 -33.25
CA VAL A 56 -24.84 17.18 -33.99
C VAL A 56 -23.79 18.14 -34.56
N LEU A 57 -22.78 18.49 -33.77
CA LEU A 57 -21.67 19.33 -34.23
C LEU A 57 -20.89 18.65 -35.36
N PHE A 58 -20.65 17.34 -35.28
CA PHE A 58 -19.98 16.59 -36.34
C PHE A 58 -20.77 16.63 -37.67
N ILE A 59 -22.09 16.38 -37.64
CA ILE A 59 -22.93 16.43 -38.85
C ILE A 59 -23.01 17.85 -39.41
N ARG A 60 -23.10 18.88 -38.56
CA ARG A 60 -22.96 20.28 -38.99
C ARG A 60 -21.64 20.54 -39.68
N GLY A 61 -20.56 19.98 -39.14
CA GLY A 61 -19.24 20.03 -39.77
C GLY A 61 -19.26 19.45 -41.19
N ASN A 62 -19.89 18.29 -41.40
CA ASN A 62 -20.03 17.68 -42.73
C ASN A 62 -20.79 18.60 -43.69
N SER A 63 -21.94 19.13 -43.27
CA SER A 63 -22.73 20.06 -44.08
C SER A 63 -21.92 21.30 -44.49
N LEU A 64 -21.19 21.91 -43.54
CA LEU A 64 -20.32 23.05 -43.82
C LEU A 64 -19.17 22.69 -44.77
N TYR A 65 -18.60 21.48 -44.63
CA TYR A 65 -17.56 20.98 -45.54
C TYR A 65 -18.09 20.84 -46.97
N HIS A 66 -19.28 20.24 -47.15
CA HIS A 66 -19.91 20.09 -48.46
C HIS A 66 -20.26 21.44 -49.10
N ASN A 67 -20.59 22.45 -48.29
CA ASN A 67 -20.80 23.84 -48.74
C ASN A 67 -19.50 24.63 -48.93
N ASN A 68 -18.33 23.97 -48.92
CA ASN A 68 -17.01 24.60 -49.02
C ASN A 68 -16.72 25.66 -47.93
N GLN A 69 -17.45 25.62 -46.82
CA GLN A 69 -17.28 26.48 -45.65
C GLN A 69 -16.30 25.82 -44.66
N TYR A 70 -15.07 25.61 -45.13
CA TYR A 70 -14.03 24.86 -44.41
C TYR A 70 -13.71 25.40 -43.00
N ARG A 71 -13.80 26.72 -42.79
CA ARG A 71 -13.61 27.34 -41.47
C ARG A 71 -14.61 26.79 -40.45
N GLY A 72 -15.89 26.95 -40.77
CA GLY A 72 -16.97 26.53 -39.91
C GLY A 72 -16.94 25.03 -39.72
N ALA A 73 -16.64 24.27 -40.77
CA ALA A 73 -16.47 22.83 -40.68
C ALA A 73 -15.43 22.44 -39.63
N LEU A 74 -14.23 23.02 -39.73
CA LEU A 74 -13.15 22.77 -38.78
C LEU A 74 -13.49 23.21 -37.36
N GLU A 75 -14.10 24.39 -37.16
CA GLU A 75 -14.55 24.85 -35.84
C GLU A 75 -15.53 23.85 -35.20
N LYS A 76 -16.48 23.33 -35.99
CA LYS A 76 -17.43 22.31 -35.54
C LYS A 76 -16.75 20.98 -35.23
N TYR A 77 -15.89 20.48 -36.11
CA TYR A 77 -15.14 19.24 -35.88
C TYR A 77 -14.22 19.34 -34.65
N SER A 78 -13.49 20.45 -34.48
CA SER A 78 -12.62 20.65 -33.31
C SER A 78 -13.42 20.72 -32.00
N THR A 79 -14.63 21.30 -32.02
CA THR A 79 -15.51 21.29 -30.84
C THR A 79 -16.04 19.90 -30.55
N ALA A 80 -16.51 19.17 -31.58
CA ALA A 80 -16.96 17.79 -31.45
C ALA A 80 -15.85 16.87 -30.96
N LEU A 81 -14.63 17.04 -31.47
CA LEU A 81 -13.44 16.29 -31.07
C LEU A 81 -13.12 16.46 -29.59
N LYS A 82 -13.17 17.70 -29.06
CA LYS A 82 -12.94 17.98 -27.64
C LYS A 82 -13.95 17.27 -26.74
N ILE A 83 -15.22 17.23 -27.13
CA ILE A 83 -16.27 16.52 -26.39
C ILE A 83 -16.08 15.00 -26.52
N ALA A 84 -15.73 14.52 -27.72
CA ALA A 84 -15.44 13.10 -27.94
C ALA A 84 -14.28 12.62 -27.07
N ASP A 85 -13.22 13.43 -26.92
CA ASP A 85 -12.08 13.16 -26.04
C ASP A 85 -12.47 13.15 -24.56
N SER A 86 -13.32 14.06 -24.10
CA SER A 86 -13.72 14.10 -22.68
C SER A 86 -14.68 12.97 -22.27
N HIS A 87 -15.28 12.27 -23.25
CA HIS A 87 -16.28 11.21 -23.05
C HIS A 87 -15.85 9.84 -23.59
N ASP A 88 -14.57 9.69 -23.98
CA ASP A 88 -14.00 8.45 -24.55
C ASP A 88 -14.79 7.92 -25.77
N LEU A 89 -15.33 8.82 -26.61
CA LEU A 89 -16.08 8.48 -27.83
C LEU A 89 -15.12 8.20 -28.99
N LEU A 90 -14.39 7.08 -28.93
CA LEU A 90 -13.32 6.73 -29.87
C LEU A 90 -13.72 6.79 -31.35
N LEU A 91 -14.92 6.31 -31.70
CA LEU A 91 -15.40 6.34 -33.09
C LEU A 91 -15.64 7.78 -33.57
N LEU A 92 -16.28 8.62 -32.75
CA LEU A 92 -16.54 10.02 -33.11
C LEU A 92 -15.23 10.81 -33.18
N LYS A 93 -14.29 10.54 -32.27
CA LYS A 93 -12.93 11.08 -32.33
C LYS A 93 -12.26 10.76 -33.67
N ALA A 94 -12.26 9.49 -34.07
CA ALA A 94 -11.69 9.05 -35.33
C ALA A 94 -12.34 9.72 -36.54
N ARG A 95 -13.67 9.81 -36.58
CA ARG A 95 -14.43 10.49 -37.63
C ARG A 95 -14.12 11.98 -37.70
N CYS A 96 -13.99 12.67 -36.56
CA CYS A 96 -13.62 14.08 -36.51
C CYS A 96 -12.22 14.30 -37.12
N LEU A 97 -11.23 13.50 -36.72
CA LEU A 97 -9.87 13.57 -37.27
C LEU A 97 -9.85 13.31 -38.79
N GLU A 98 -10.58 12.29 -39.26
CA GLU A 98 -10.74 11.96 -40.68
C GLU A 98 -11.32 13.13 -41.49
N ARG A 99 -12.38 13.77 -40.96
CA ARG A 99 -13.01 14.91 -41.63
C ARG A 99 -12.15 16.17 -41.60
N MET A 100 -11.45 16.44 -40.49
CA MET A 100 -10.46 17.50 -40.43
C MET A 100 -9.34 17.28 -41.45
N ALA A 101 -8.85 16.04 -41.60
CA ALA A 101 -7.88 15.67 -42.61
C ALA A 101 -8.40 15.95 -44.04
N SER A 102 -9.67 15.63 -44.29
CA SER A 102 -10.33 15.90 -45.58
C SER A 102 -10.38 17.40 -45.88
N VAL A 103 -10.65 18.24 -44.87
CA VAL A 103 -10.59 19.71 -45.03
C VAL A 103 -9.17 20.18 -45.35
N HIS A 104 -8.16 19.61 -44.70
CA HIS A 104 -6.76 19.97 -44.96
C HIS A 104 -6.29 19.54 -46.36
N LEU A 105 -6.76 18.40 -46.88
CA LEU A 105 -6.58 18.05 -48.30
C LEU A 105 -7.25 19.08 -49.22
N ALA A 106 -8.50 19.45 -48.95
CA ALA A 106 -9.23 20.43 -49.75
C ALA A 106 -8.62 21.84 -49.70
N THR A 107 -7.81 22.14 -48.69
CA THR A 107 -7.12 23.42 -48.51
C THR A 107 -5.62 23.37 -48.86
N ASP A 108 -5.19 22.32 -49.58
CA ASP A 108 -3.85 22.11 -50.13
C ASP A 108 -2.73 21.98 -49.07
N ASP A 109 -3.04 21.28 -47.98
CA ASP A 109 -2.09 20.90 -46.92
C ASP A 109 -2.05 19.37 -46.72
N PRO A 110 -1.48 18.63 -47.70
CA PRO A 110 -1.49 17.18 -47.69
C PRO A 110 -0.64 16.56 -46.56
N HIS A 111 0.40 17.25 -46.10
CA HIS A 111 1.25 16.75 -45.03
C HIS A 111 0.52 16.70 -43.69
N TYR A 112 -0.21 17.76 -43.34
CA TYR A 112 -0.98 17.78 -42.09
C TYR A 112 -2.20 16.86 -42.18
N ALA A 113 -2.87 16.81 -43.33
CA ALA A 113 -3.96 15.86 -43.56
C ALA A 113 -3.50 14.41 -43.34
N LEU A 114 -2.35 14.03 -43.92
CA LEU A 114 -1.81 12.68 -43.77
C LEU A 114 -1.50 12.34 -42.31
N ARG A 115 -1.00 13.31 -41.52
CA ARG A 115 -0.81 13.13 -40.07
C ARG A 115 -2.12 12.80 -39.36
N LEU A 116 -3.18 13.57 -39.62
CA LEU A 116 -4.49 13.36 -39.02
C LEU A 116 -5.11 12.02 -39.43
N TYR A 117 -4.93 11.59 -40.69
CA TYR A 117 -5.33 10.26 -41.13
C TYR A 117 -4.60 9.15 -40.36
N TYR A 118 -3.27 9.28 -40.17
CA TYR A 118 -2.50 8.33 -39.36
C TYR A 118 -2.91 8.33 -37.88
N GLU A 119 -3.34 9.46 -37.33
CA GLU A 119 -3.86 9.56 -35.97
C GLU A 119 -5.26 8.91 -35.84
N SER A 120 -6.09 9.03 -36.87
CA SER A 120 -7.44 8.43 -36.90
C SER A 120 -7.44 6.91 -37.06
N LEU A 121 -6.44 6.35 -37.76
CA LEU A 121 -6.36 4.93 -38.09
C LEU A 121 -6.40 3.99 -36.86
N PRO A 122 -5.52 4.14 -35.84
CA PRO A 122 -5.54 3.25 -34.68
C PRO A 122 -6.84 3.36 -33.88
N LEU A 123 -7.53 4.50 -33.94
CA LEU A 123 -8.84 4.67 -33.30
C LEU A 123 -9.91 3.85 -34.03
N PHE A 124 -9.94 3.90 -35.37
CA PHE A 124 -10.84 3.06 -36.17
C PHE A 124 -10.54 1.56 -36.01
N GLU A 125 -9.26 1.17 -35.97
CA GLU A 125 -8.83 -0.21 -35.69
C GLU A 125 -9.26 -0.66 -34.30
N GLY A 126 -9.10 0.19 -33.29
CA GLY A 126 -9.50 -0.09 -31.90
C GLY A 126 -11.00 -0.34 -31.72
N VAL A 127 -11.86 0.31 -32.51
CA VAL A 127 -13.31 0.08 -32.51
C VAL A 127 -13.79 -0.88 -33.60
N ASN A 128 -12.87 -1.48 -34.37
CA ASN A 128 -13.14 -2.38 -35.49
C ASN A 128 -14.12 -1.79 -36.54
N TYR A 129 -14.01 -0.48 -36.81
CA TYR A 129 -14.88 0.21 -37.77
C TYR A 129 -14.29 0.13 -39.19
N LYS A 130 -14.53 -1.01 -39.85
CA LYS A 130 -14.01 -1.33 -41.19
C LYS A 130 -14.17 -0.20 -42.24
N PRO A 131 -15.32 0.50 -42.36
CA PRO A 131 -15.46 1.57 -43.37
C PRO A 131 -14.49 2.73 -43.16
N GLY A 132 -14.24 3.13 -41.90
CA GLY A 132 -13.27 4.17 -41.59
C GLY A 132 -11.83 3.74 -41.92
N ILE A 133 -11.46 2.51 -41.55
CA ILE A 133 -10.14 1.94 -41.89
C ILE A 133 -9.96 1.92 -43.42
N ALA A 134 -10.97 1.50 -44.18
CA ALA A 134 -10.95 1.45 -45.63
C ALA A 134 -10.76 2.85 -46.26
N ARG A 135 -11.47 3.87 -45.78
CA ARG A 135 -11.29 5.26 -46.26
C ARG A 135 -9.90 5.80 -45.97
N VAL A 136 -9.36 5.53 -44.78
CA VAL A 136 -7.99 5.97 -44.43
C VAL A 136 -6.95 5.25 -45.29
N TYR A 137 -7.08 3.94 -45.48
CA TYR A 137 -6.21 3.17 -46.37
C TYR A 137 -6.30 3.63 -47.82
N ASN A 138 -7.49 4.00 -48.30
CA ASN A 138 -7.67 4.56 -49.64
C ASN A 138 -6.81 5.83 -49.84
N ILE A 139 -6.86 6.77 -48.89
CA ILE A 139 -6.06 8.01 -48.96
C ILE A 139 -4.55 7.72 -48.88
N ILE A 140 -4.14 6.82 -47.98
CA ILE A 140 -2.74 6.41 -47.85
C ILE A 140 -2.25 5.71 -49.13
N GLY A 141 -3.08 4.88 -49.75
CA GLY A 141 -2.81 4.20 -51.01
C GLY A 141 -2.59 5.20 -52.14
N VAL A 142 -3.50 6.16 -52.33
CA VAL A 142 -3.36 7.24 -53.32
C VAL A 142 -2.06 8.04 -53.11
N TYR A 143 -1.76 8.43 -51.86
CA TYR A 143 -0.50 9.13 -51.56
C TYR A 143 0.74 8.30 -51.90
N LYS A 144 0.71 6.98 -51.64
CA LYS A 144 1.80 6.07 -52.02
C LYS A 144 1.93 5.94 -53.54
N THR A 145 0.81 5.87 -54.27
CA THR A 145 0.80 5.90 -55.74
C THR A 145 1.48 7.16 -56.26
N GLU A 146 1.07 8.35 -55.78
CA GLU A 146 1.64 9.62 -56.25
C GLU A 146 3.13 9.80 -55.89
N THR A 147 3.57 9.20 -54.79
CA THR A 147 4.98 9.21 -54.38
C THR A 147 5.82 8.09 -55.02
N GLY A 148 5.24 7.33 -55.96
CA GLY A 148 5.93 6.26 -56.70
C GLY A 148 6.18 4.98 -55.91
N LYS A 149 5.55 4.82 -54.74
CA LYS A 149 5.68 3.63 -53.87
C LYS A 149 4.61 2.60 -54.22
N TYR A 150 4.63 2.13 -55.47
CA TYR A 150 3.54 1.34 -56.07
C TYR A 150 3.24 0.03 -55.34
N ASP A 151 4.24 -0.80 -55.04
CA ASP A 151 4.03 -2.08 -54.33
C ASP A 151 3.35 -1.89 -52.96
N SER A 152 3.74 -0.82 -52.26
CA SER A 152 3.12 -0.47 -50.98
C SER A 152 1.70 0.08 -51.14
N ALA A 153 1.41 0.76 -52.25
CA ALA A 153 0.06 1.25 -52.54
C ALA A 153 -0.87 0.08 -52.82
N GLU A 154 -0.45 -0.84 -53.70
CA GLU A 154 -1.19 -2.05 -54.07
C GLU A 154 -1.53 -2.90 -52.84
N LEU A 155 -0.54 -3.12 -51.95
CA LEU A 155 -0.75 -3.84 -50.71
C LEU A 155 -1.84 -3.21 -49.82
N VAL A 156 -1.81 -1.88 -49.68
CA VAL A 156 -2.77 -1.15 -48.83
C VAL A 156 -4.17 -1.17 -49.45
N PHE A 157 -4.29 -0.99 -50.77
CA PHE A 157 -5.57 -1.10 -51.47
C PHE A 157 -6.16 -2.50 -51.32
N ASN A 158 -5.40 -3.55 -51.64
CA ASN A 158 -5.89 -4.93 -51.55
C ASN A 158 -6.31 -5.30 -50.12
N LYS A 159 -5.54 -4.88 -49.10
CA LYS A 159 -5.93 -5.07 -47.69
C LYS A 159 -7.24 -4.37 -47.34
N ALA A 160 -7.46 -3.17 -47.86
CA ALA A 160 -8.70 -2.42 -47.63
C ALA A 160 -9.90 -3.08 -48.33
N ILE A 161 -9.72 -3.49 -49.59
CA ILE A 161 -10.73 -4.18 -50.41
C ILE A 161 -11.15 -5.49 -49.76
N GLU A 162 -10.20 -6.35 -49.38
CA GLU A 162 -10.48 -7.63 -48.72
C GLU A 162 -11.35 -7.45 -47.47
N MET A 163 -11.05 -6.42 -46.66
CA MET A 163 -11.75 -6.14 -45.41
C MET A 163 -13.23 -5.76 -45.59
N ILE A 164 -13.59 -5.10 -46.70
CA ILE A 164 -14.96 -4.61 -46.97
C ILE A 164 -15.64 -5.29 -48.18
N SER A 165 -15.06 -6.39 -48.67
CA SER A 165 -15.56 -7.17 -49.81
C SER A 165 -16.96 -7.78 -49.60
N ASP A 166 -17.46 -7.80 -48.36
CA ASP A 166 -18.78 -8.34 -47.99
C ASP A 166 -19.97 -7.61 -48.66
N ARG A 167 -19.76 -6.42 -49.23
CA ARG A 167 -20.80 -5.58 -49.89
C ARG A 167 -20.27 -4.94 -51.18
N PRO A 168 -20.41 -5.61 -52.35
CA PRO A 168 -19.78 -5.18 -53.62
C PRO A 168 -20.23 -3.79 -54.11
N THR A 169 -21.42 -3.34 -53.74
CA THR A 169 -21.97 -2.05 -54.20
C THR A 169 -21.73 -0.90 -53.23
N ASN A 170 -20.89 -1.11 -52.22
CA ASN A 170 -20.60 -0.06 -51.26
C ASN A 170 -19.67 1.02 -51.88
N THR A 171 -20.01 2.29 -51.70
CA THR A 171 -19.25 3.42 -52.26
C THR A 171 -17.77 3.42 -51.85
N GLU A 172 -17.43 3.01 -50.62
CA GLU A 172 -16.02 2.88 -50.22
C GLU A 172 -15.24 1.84 -51.03
N LEU A 173 -15.87 0.72 -51.38
CA LEU A 173 -15.25 -0.35 -52.14
C LEU A 173 -15.03 0.09 -53.59
N ILE A 174 -16.05 0.67 -54.21
CA ILE A 174 -15.98 1.22 -55.57
C ILE A 174 -14.83 2.25 -55.69
N ASN A 175 -14.70 3.13 -54.69
CA ASN A 175 -13.64 4.13 -54.66
C ASN A 175 -12.24 3.51 -54.51
N LEU A 176 -12.10 2.45 -53.71
CA LEU A 176 -10.85 1.72 -53.55
C LEU A 176 -10.43 1.01 -54.85
N GLU A 177 -11.37 0.31 -55.48
CA GLU A 177 -11.14 -0.40 -56.73
C GLU A 177 -10.83 0.57 -57.87
N GLY A 178 -11.54 1.71 -57.96
CA GLY A 178 -11.22 2.78 -58.90
C GLY A 178 -9.81 3.35 -58.71
N ASN A 179 -9.35 3.52 -57.46
CA ASN A 179 -8.00 3.99 -57.16
C ASN A 179 -6.92 2.92 -57.38
N LEU A 180 -7.27 1.63 -57.22
CA LEU A 180 -6.41 0.52 -57.61
C LEU A 180 -6.25 0.45 -59.13
N ALA A 181 -7.32 0.66 -59.90
CA ALA A 181 -7.26 0.78 -61.35
C ALA A 181 -6.37 1.96 -61.79
N TYR A 182 -6.47 3.10 -61.10
CA TYR A 182 -5.56 4.23 -61.32
C TYR A 182 -4.09 3.88 -61.00
N LEU A 183 -3.82 3.13 -59.93
CA LEU A 183 -2.47 2.61 -59.65
C LEU A 183 -1.95 1.71 -60.80
N TYR A 184 -2.80 0.84 -61.34
CA TYR A 184 -2.48 -0.01 -62.47
C TYR A 184 -2.21 0.79 -63.75
N GLU A 185 -2.98 1.85 -64.01
CA GLU A 185 -2.68 2.79 -65.09
C GLU A 185 -1.28 3.40 -64.94
N ARG A 186 -0.96 3.90 -63.74
CA ARG A 186 0.34 4.53 -63.43
C ARG A 186 1.53 3.58 -63.56
N THR A 187 1.30 2.28 -63.46
CA THR A 187 2.30 1.22 -63.63
C THR A 187 2.27 0.58 -65.03
N GLY A 188 1.39 1.05 -65.93
CA GLY A 188 1.25 0.53 -67.30
C GLY A 188 0.46 -0.77 -67.42
N ARG A 189 -0.17 -1.24 -66.34
CA ARG A 189 -1.01 -2.46 -66.28
C ARG A 189 -2.43 -2.17 -66.76
N ILE A 190 -2.55 -1.72 -68.02
CA ILE A 190 -3.81 -1.20 -68.58
C ILE A 190 -4.93 -2.25 -68.60
N GLU A 191 -4.63 -3.50 -68.95
CA GLU A 191 -5.66 -4.54 -69.02
C GLU A 191 -6.23 -4.85 -67.63
N GLU A 192 -5.40 -4.90 -66.60
CA GLU A 192 -5.85 -5.14 -65.22
C GLU A 192 -6.71 -3.98 -64.68
N ALA A 193 -6.34 -2.73 -65.00
CA ALA A 193 -7.17 -1.57 -64.69
C ALA A 193 -8.53 -1.64 -65.42
N SER A 194 -8.52 -2.09 -66.67
CA SER A 194 -9.72 -2.25 -67.48
C SER A 194 -10.62 -3.36 -66.94
N ASP A 195 -10.06 -4.49 -66.48
CA ASP A 195 -10.80 -5.59 -65.89
C ASP A 195 -11.54 -5.14 -64.63
N ILE A 196 -10.90 -4.34 -63.78
CA ILE A 196 -11.55 -3.74 -62.61
C ILE A 196 -12.77 -2.90 -63.02
N TYR A 197 -12.64 -2.02 -64.02
CA TYR A 197 -13.76 -1.19 -64.46
C TYR A 197 -14.92 -2.01 -65.06
N HIS A 198 -14.63 -3.10 -65.79
CA HIS A 198 -15.68 -3.99 -66.29
C HIS A 198 -16.39 -4.72 -65.15
N GLN A 199 -15.65 -5.22 -64.16
CA GLN A 199 -16.24 -5.87 -62.99
C GLN A 199 -17.17 -4.90 -62.22
N LEU A 200 -16.71 -3.66 -61.99
CA LEU A 200 -17.51 -2.61 -61.39
C LEU A 200 -18.78 -2.28 -62.18
N GLU A 201 -18.70 -2.23 -63.52
CA GLU A 201 -19.86 -2.04 -64.39
C GLU A 201 -20.88 -3.18 -64.22
N GLU A 202 -20.43 -4.44 -64.22
CA GLU A 202 -21.30 -5.61 -64.06
C GLU A 202 -22.00 -5.63 -62.69
N ASP A 203 -21.27 -5.33 -61.61
CA ASP A 203 -21.79 -5.31 -60.24
C ASP A 203 -22.82 -4.18 -60.02
N LEU A 204 -22.55 -2.99 -60.55
CA LEU A 204 -23.45 -1.84 -60.49
C LEU A 204 -24.73 -2.06 -61.31
N ILE A 205 -24.61 -2.65 -62.51
CA ILE A 205 -25.79 -2.99 -63.32
C ILE A 205 -26.64 -4.06 -62.63
N SER A 206 -26.00 -5.10 -62.07
CA SER A 206 -26.68 -6.21 -61.40
C SER A 206 -27.43 -5.75 -60.14
N SER A 207 -26.87 -4.79 -59.41
CA SER A 207 -27.47 -4.21 -58.21
C SER A 207 -28.52 -3.15 -58.48
N LYS A 208 -28.70 -2.75 -59.75
CA LYS A 208 -29.55 -1.62 -60.17
C LYS A 208 -29.12 -0.27 -59.58
N ASP A 209 -27.89 -0.17 -59.10
CA ASP A 209 -27.31 1.08 -58.64
C ASP A 209 -26.69 1.82 -59.84
N SER A 210 -27.48 2.69 -60.45
CA SER A 210 -27.09 3.42 -61.66
C SER A 210 -26.45 4.78 -61.38
N ILE A 211 -26.37 5.21 -60.11
CA ILE A 211 -25.95 6.58 -59.77
C ILE A 211 -24.45 6.76 -60.03
N ILE A 212 -23.63 5.77 -59.67
CA ILE A 212 -22.16 5.86 -59.77
C ILE A 212 -21.64 5.40 -61.14
N LEU A 213 -22.45 4.68 -61.91
CA LEU A 213 -22.07 4.08 -63.18
C LEU A 213 -21.49 5.08 -64.21
N PRO A 214 -22.01 6.32 -64.35
CA PRO A 214 -21.40 7.33 -65.22
C PRO A 214 -19.95 7.68 -64.86
N VAL A 215 -19.60 7.71 -63.57
CA VAL A 215 -18.24 7.98 -63.09
C VAL A 215 -17.30 6.85 -63.48
N ILE A 216 -17.75 5.58 -63.33
CA ILE A 216 -16.97 4.41 -63.73
C ILE A 216 -16.68 4.42 -65.23
N TRP A 217 -17.70 4.65 -66.05
CA TRP A 217 -17.51 4.76 -67.49
C TRP A 217 -16.61 5.93 -67.89
N TYR A 218 -16.64 7.04 -67.17
CA TYR A 218 -15.74 8.16 -67.43
C TYR A 218 -14.28 7.80 -67.13
N ASN A 219 -14.01 7.20 -65.98
CA ASN A 219 -12.67 6.77 -65.61
C ASN A 219 -12.13 5.70 -66.57
N HIS A 220 -12.98 4.75 -66.98
CA HIS A 220 -12.61 3.77 -67.99
C HIS A 220 -12.35 4.41 -69.36
N ALA A 221 -13.15 5.41 -69.74
CA ALA A 221 -12.92 6.18 -70.96
C ALA A 221 -11.56 6.88 -70.93
N MET A 222 -11.18 7.48 -69.80
CA MET A 222 -9.88 8.13 -69.59
C MET A 222 -8.73 7.13 -69.72
N LEU A 223 -8.80 6.00 -69.01
CA LEU A 223 -7.81 4.92 -69.09
C LEU A 223 -7.57 4.48 -70.54
N LEU A 224 -8.66 4.22 -71.28
CA LEU A 224 -8.60 3.74 -72.65
C LEU A 224 -8.01 4.79 -73.60
N GLN A 225 -8.31 6.07 -73.40
CA GLN A 225 -7.73 7.17 -74.18
C GLN A 225 -6.24 7.31 -73.93
N ASN A 226 -5.82 7.26 -72.66
CA ASN A 226 -4.40 7.32 -72.29
C ASN A 226 -3.61 6.12 -72.85
N ALA A 227 -4.27 4.98 -73.00
CA ALA A 227 -3.73 3.80 -73.68
C ALA A 227 -3.78 3.86 -75.22
N GLY A 228 -4.25 4.96 -75.82
CA GLY A 228 -4.38 5.15 -77.27
C GLY A 228 -5.57 4.43 -77.91
N LYS A 229 -6.48 3.84 -77.12
CA LYS A 229 -7.72 3.16 -77.56
C LYS A 229 -8.87 4.17 -77.69
N ASP A 230 -8.64 5.27 -78.39
CA ASP A 230 -9.54 6.45 -78.44
C ASP A 230 -10.99 6.15 -78.84
N GLN A 231 -11.20 5.22 -79.79
CA GLN A 231 -12.55 4.93 -80.27
C GLN A 231 -13.39 4.22 -79.20
N LEU A 232 -12.79 3.32 -78.44
CA LEU A 232 -13.46 2.63 -77.33
C LEU A 232 -13.67 3.59 -76.16
N GLY A 233 -12.66 4.40 -75.82
CA GLY A 233 -12.80 5.44 -74.81
C GLY A 233 -13.94 6.41 -75.14
N MET A 234 -14.11 6.76 -76.42
CA MET A 234 -15.24 7.57 -76.87
C MET A 234 -16.61 6.92 -76.66
N GLN A 235 -16.72 5.60 -76.79
CA GLN A 235 -18.00 4.91 -76.55
C GLN A 235 -18.40 5.03 -75.08
N TYR A 236 -17.47 4.77 -74.17
CA TYR A 236 -17.69 4.91 -72.72
C TYR A 236 -17.98 6.36 -72.30
N LEU A 237 -17.24 7.34 -72.86
CA LEU A 237 -17.51 8.76 -72.61
C LEU A 237 -18.94 9.15 -73.04
N ASN A 238 -19.42 8.66 -74.19
CA ASN A 238 -20.78 8.94 -74.64
C ASN A 238 -21.84 8.23 -73.79
N LYS A 239 -21.58 7.01 -73.28
CA LYS A 239 -22.47 6.34 -72.31
C LYS A 239 -22.62 7.21 -71.06
N SER A 240 -21.50 7.69 -70.50
CA SER A 240 -21.46 8.54 -69.31
C SER A 240 -22.23 9.85 -69.51
N ILE A 241 -22.01 10.56 -70.62
CA ILE A 241 -22.73 11.80 -70.94
C ILE A 241 -24.23 11.57 -71.02
N ARG A 242 -24.67 10.53 -71.72
CA ARG A 242 -26.11 10.28 -71.92
C ARG A 242 -26.86 10.10 -70.61
N ILE A 243 -26.30 9.32 -69.67
CA ILE A 243 -26.94 9.12 -68.37
C ILE A 243 -26.85 10.40 -67.53
N SER A 244 -25.71 11.08 -67.53
CA SER A 244 -25.52 12.33 -66.78
C SER A 244 -26.44 13.46 -67.24
N GLU A 245 -26.77 13.53 -68.54
CA GLU A 245 -27.77 14.44 -69.10
C GLU A 245 -29.20 14.10 -68.62
N ILE A 246 -29.53 12.80 -68.48
CA ILE A 246 -30.84 12.36 -67.98
C ILE A 246 -30.98 12.64 -66.47
N THR A 247 -29.91 12.43 -65.70
CA THR A 247 -29.89 12.66 -64.26
C THR A 247 -29.63 14.12 -63.87
N ASN A 248 -29.33 14.98 -64.84
CA ASN A 248 -28.91 16.38 -64.62
C ASN A 248 -27.71 16.52 -63.67
N ASP A 249 -26.76 15.58 -63.72
CA ASP A 249 -25.51 15.68 -62.96
C ASP A 249 -24.59 16.73 -63.58
N THR A 250 -24.85 17.99 -63.22
CA THR A 250 -24.16 19.15 -63.79
C THR A 250 -22.67 19.15 -63.42
N SER A 251 -22.31 18.55 -62.29
CA SER A 251 -20.92 18.43 -61.86
C SER A 251 -20.16 17.51 -62.81
N LEU A 252 -20.64 16.27 -62.99
CA LEU A 252 -19.98 15.32 -63.87
C LEU A 252 -20.02 15.78 -65.34
N LEU A 253 -21.15 16.35 -65.80
CA LEU A 253 -21.27 16.91 -67.16
C LEU A 253 -20.20 17.97 -67.48
N THR A 254 -19.78 18.75 -66.47
CA THR A 254 -18.70 19.74 -66.64
C THR A 254 -17.43 19.07 -67.14
N GLU A 255 -16.99 18.00 -66.48
CA GLU A 255 -15.77 17.24 -66.84
C GLU A 255 -15.94 16.46 -68.14
N LEU A 256 -17.09 15.79 -68.31
CA LEU A 256 -17.36 14.98 -69.50
C LEU A 256 -17.34 15.81 -70.78
N TYR A 257 -17.95 17.00 -70.75
CA TYR A 257 -17.95 17.90 -71.89
C TYR A 257 -16.56 18.51 -72.15
N GLN A 258 -15.79 18.80 -71.10
CA GLN A 258 -14.40 19.22 -71.23
C GLN A 258 -13.58 18.16 -71.97
N ASN A 259 -13.58 16.91 -71.49
CA ASN A 259 -12.85 15.82 -72.11
C ASN A 259 -13.28 15.62 -73.57
N LYS A 260 -14.60 15.65 -73.83
CA LYS A 260 -15.12 15.54 -75.19
C LYS A 260 -14.62 16.66 -76.10
N GLY A 261 -14.64 17.90 -75.60
CA GLY A 261 -14.12 19.06 -76.31
C GLY A 261 -12.63 18.91 -76.66
N ASP A 262 -11.81 18.46 -75.71
CA ASP A 262 -10.38 18.23 -75.91
C ASP A 262 -10.11 17.16 -76.98
N GLN A 263 -10.89 16.09 -77.02
CA GLN A 263 -10.76 15.09 -78.07
C GLN A 263 -11.11 15.65 -79.45
N PHE A 264 -12.16 16.46 -79.55
CA PHE A 264 -12.51 17.12 -80.81
C PHE A 264 -11.40 18.09 -81.24
N LEU A 265 -10.79 18.80 -80.30
CA LEU A 265 -9.66 19.69 -80.54
C LEU A 265 -8.44 18.92 -81.08
N ASN A 266 -8.06 17.81 -80.42
CA ASN A 266 -6.94 16.97 -80.84
C ASN A 266 -7.14 16.35 -82.23
N ARG A 267 -8.38 16.14 -82.65
CA ARG A 267 -8.75 15.66 -84.00
C ARG A 267 -8.92 16.79 -85.04
N GLY A 268 -8.60 18.03 -84.68
CA GLY A 268 -8.73 19.20 -85.56
C GLY A 268 -10.18 19.62 -85.85
N ARG A 269 -11.17 19.09 -85.12
CA ARG A 269 -12.60 19.42 -85.27
C ARG A 269 -12.98 20.59 -84.36
N TYR A 270 -12.52 21.78 -84.73
CA TYR A 270 -12.60 22.96 -83.88
C TYR A 270 -14.02 23.41 -83.54
N ASP A 271 -14.99 23.27 -84.44
CA ASP A 271 -16.39 23.69 -84.15
C ASP A 271 -17.04 22.81 -83.09
N SER A 272 -16.84 21.48 -83.17
CA SER A 272 -17.31 20.57 -82.14
C SER A 272 -16.57 20.78 -80.81
N ALA A 273 -15.27 21.10 -80.87
CA ALA A 273 -14.50 21.42 -79.67
C ALA A 273 -15.07 22.66 -78.96
N VAL A 274 -15.35 23.74 -79.70
CA VAL A 274 -16.01 24.95 -79.16
C VAL A 274 -17.36 24.59 -78.54
N TYR A 275 -18.21 23.83 -79.25
CA TYR A 275 -19.54 23.45 -78.76
C TYR A 275 -19.50 22.75 -77.39
N TYR A 276 -18.61 21.77 -77.22
CA TYR A 276 -18.51 21.04 -75.96
C TYR A 276 -17.80 21.84 -74.87
N MET A 277 -16.83 22.70 -75.22
CA MET A 277 -16.20 23.61 -74.26
C MET A 277 -17.17 24.67 -73.74
N ASP A 278 -18.05 25.21 -74.59
CA ASP A 278 -19.10 26.14 -74.16
C ASP A 278 -20.11 25.45 -73.23
N LYS A 279 -20.51 24.21 -73.52
CA LYS A 279 -21.34 23.41 -72.61
C LYS A 279 -20.67 23.20 -71.26
N SER A 280 -19.39 22.84 -71.25
CA SER A 280 -18.62 22.69 -70.01
C SER A 280 -18.57 24.01 -69.22
N LEU A 281 -18.33 25.14 -69.89
CA LEU A 281 -18.31 26.46 -69.24
C LEU A 281 -19.66 26.83 -68.62
N ILE A 282 -20.78 26.51 -69.29
CA ILE A 282 -22.13 26.72 -68.76
C ILE A 282 -22.34 25.88 -67.50
N CYS A 283 -22.02 24.58 -67.54
CA CYS A 283 -22.13 23.69 -66.39
C CYS A 283 -21.23 24.15 -65.24
N ALA A 284 -19.96 24.48 -65.51
CA ALA A 284 -19.01 25.00 -64.54
C ALA A 284 -19.51 26.28 -63.86
N SER A 285 -20.10 27.19 -64.63
CA SER A 285 -20.67 28.44 -64.10
C SER A 285 -21.91 28.19 -63.24
N ALA A 286 -22.74 27.21 -63.59
CA ALA A 286 -23.94 26.85 -62.83
C ALA A 286 -23.61 26.27 -61.44
N ILE A 287 -22.47 25.61 -61.30
CA ILE A 287 -22.02 25.00 -60.02
C ILE A 287 -20.95 25.82 -59.29
N ASP A 288 -20.67 27.06 -59.73
CA ASP A 288 -19.57 27.92 -59.23
C ASP A 288 -18.18 27.24 -59.21
N ASN A 289 -17.93 26.30 -60.14
CA ASN A 289 -16.62 25.69 -60.30
C ASN A 289 -15.72 26.60 -61.14
N VAL A 290 -15.13 27.59 -60.45
CA VAL A 290 -14.26 28.60 -61.04
C VAL A 290 -13.04 27.98 -61.75
N SER A 291 -12.52 26.85 -61.24
CA SER A 291 -11.36 26.19 -61.87
C SER A 291 -11.72 25.62 -63.22
N ALA A 292 -12.80 24.83 -63.30
CA ALA A 292 -13.27 24.29 -64.56
C ALA A 292 -13.65 25.39 -65.56
N ALA A 293 -14.24 26.49 -65.08
CA ALA A 293 -14.54 27.65 -65.92
C ALA A 293 -13.28 28.29 -66.50
N ILE A 294 -12.19 28.40 -65.71
CA ILE A 294 -10.89 28.87 -66.21
C ILE A 294 -10.36 27.95 -67.30
N ASP A 295 -10.38 26.64 -67.08
CA ASP A 295 -9.84 25.66 -68.05
C ASP A 295 -10.62 25.70 -69.37
N ALA A 296 -11.95 25.74 -69.30
CA ALA A 296 -12.80 25.90 -70.48
C ALA A 296 -12.52 27.22 -71.22
N LEU A 297 -12.38 28.34 -70.50
CA LEU A 297 -12.07 29.65 -71.10
C LEU A 297 -10.68 29.68 -71.75
N ILE A 298 -9.68 29.02 -71.17
CA ILE A 298 -8.35 28.87 -71.77
C ILE A 298 -8.45 28.11 -73.10
N MET A 299 -9.18 26.99 -73.11
CA MET A 299 -9.37 26.19 -74.33
C MET A 299 -10.14 26.97 -75.40
N LEU A 300 -11.19 27.69 -75.02
CA LEU A 300 -11.95 28.56 -75.93
C LEU A 300 -11.09 29.71 -76.48
N ALA A 301 -10.26 30.35 -75.67
CA ALA A 301 -9.34 31.39 -76.13
C ALA A 301 -8.31 30.84 -77.13
N ARG A 302 -7.82 29.62 -76.91
CA ARG A 302 -6.95 28.90 -77.84
C ARG A 302 -7.67 28.61 -79.16
N LEU A 303 -8.90 28.12 -79.10
CA LEU A 303 -9.74 27.83 -80.26
C LEU A 303 -10.03 29.09 -81.09
N ASP A 304 -10.36 30.21 -80.43
CA ASP A 304 -10.55 31.51 -81.09
C ASP A 304 -9.25 31.97 -81.79
N SER A 305 -8.10 31.79 -81.14
CA SER A 305 -6.80 32.15 -81.71
C SER A 305 -6.47 31.32 -82.96
N ILE A 306 -6.77 30.02 -82.95
CA ILE A 306 -6.61 29.12 -84.11
C ILE A 306 -7.51 29.56 -85.28
N LYS A 307 -8.71 30.05 -84.98
CA LYS A 307 -9.67 30.57 -85.97
C LYS A 307 -9.37 32.00 -86.44
N GLY A 308 -8.36 32.66 -85.86
CA GLY A 308 -7.98 34.04 -86.18
C GLY A 308 -8.81 35.12 -85.48
N ASP A 309 -9.70 34.75 -84.55
CA ASP A 309 -10.50 35.69 -83.76
C ASP A 309 -9.74 36.16 -82.51
N TYR A 310 -8.68 36.93 -82.73
CA TYR A 310 -7.81 37.43 -81.67
C TYR A 310 -8.54 38.35 -80.66
N LYS A 311 -9.64 38.99 -81.09
CA LYS A 311 -10.44 39.85 -80.21
C LYS A 311 -11.14 39.03 -79.13
N ASN A 312 -11.84 37.97 -79.53
CA ASN A 312 -12.52 37.09 -78.56
C ASN A 312 -11.53 36.30 -77.72
N ALA A 313 -10.42 35.84 -78.30
CA ALA A 313 -9.33 35.21 -77.56
C ALA A 313 -8.78 36.11 -76.43
N LEU A 314 -8.55 37.40 -76.72
CA LEU A 314 -8.09 38.37 -75.73
C LEU A 314 -9.13 38.63 -74.63
N LEU A 315 -10.42 38.73 -74.98
CA LEU A 315 -11.50 38.90 -74.00
C LEU A 315 -11.58 37.72 -73.04
N LYS A 316 -11.57 36.49 -73.55
CA LYS A 316 -11.57 35.26 -72.73
C LYS A 316 -10.31 35.17 -71.86
N SER A 317 -9.14 35.55 -72.39
CA SER A 317 -7.89 35.59 -71.63
C SER A 317 -7.92 36.61 -70.47
N ARG A 318 -8.58 37.77 -70.65
CA ARG A 318 -8.80 38.74 -69.55
C ARG A 318 -9.76 38.19 -68.49
N GLN A 319 -10.80 37.46 -68.89
CA GLN A 319 -11.68 36.77 -67.94
C GLN A 319 -10.90 35.73 -67.12
N VAL A 320 -10.07 34.92 -67.77
CA VAL A 320 -9.18 33.96 -67.10
C VAL A 320 -8.30 34.64 -66.06
N ASN A 321 -7.66 35.77 -66.38
CA ASN A 321 -6.83 36.50 -65.41
C ASN A 321 -7.64 36.97 -64.20
N THR A 322 -8.85 37.51 -64.42
CA THR A 322 -9.75 37.96 -63.35
C THR A 322 -10.17 36.81 -62.42
N LEU A 323 -10.47 35.65 -63.01
CA LEU A 323 -10.85 34.45 -62.26
C LEU A 323 -9.64 33.85 -61.52
N LYS A 324 -8.46 33.83 -62.13
CA LYS A 324 -7.21 33.39 -61.49
C LYS A 324 -6.88 34.21 -60.24
N ASP A 325 -7.02 35.52 -60.30
CA ASP A 325 -6.85 36.39 -59.12
C ASP A 325 -7.84 36.04 -58.01
N THR A 326 -9.07 35.69 -58.38
CA THR A 326 -10.12 35.29 -57.44
C THR A 326 -9.79 33.95 -56.78
N VAL A 327 -9.35 32.96 -57.55
CA VAL A 327 -8.88 31.65 -57.05
C VAL A 327 -7.67 31.81 -56.14
N PHE A 328 -6.69 32.63 -56.54
CA PHE A 328 -5.50 32.90 -55.73
C PHE A 328 -5.87 33.53 -54.38
N LYS A 329 -6.73 34.55 -54.37
CA LYS A 329 -7.23 35.16 -53.12
C LYS A 329 -7.96 34.15 -52.25
N ARG A 330 -8.79 33.27 -52.85
CA ARG A 330 -9.50 32.19 -52.13
C ARG A 330 -8.51 31.21 -51.50
N LYS A 331 -7.50 30.76 -52.26
CA LYS A 331 -6.45 29.85 -51.80
C LYS A 331 -5.61 30.47 -50.68
N LEU A 332 -5.15 31.71 -50.85
CA LEU A 332 -4.40 32.44 -49.83
C LEU A 332 -5.20 32.58 -48.53
N ARG A 333 -6.48 32.95 -48.63
CA ARG A 333 -7.38 33.04 -47.46
C ARG A 333 -7.53 31.69 -46.77
N ASN A 334 -7.75 30.62 -47.53
CA ASN A 334 -7.92 29.28 -46.98
C ASN A 334 -6.63 28.75 -46.33
N GLY A 335 -5.45 29.02 -46.92
CA GLY A 335 -4.15 28.63 -46.36
C GLY A 335 -3.78 29.41 -45.09
N LEU A 336 -4.06 30.72 -45.04
CA LEU A 336 -3.88 31.51 -43.81
C LEU A 336 -4.77 30.96 -42.69
N MET A 337 -6.02 30.65 -43.02
CA MET A 337 -7.00 30.11 -42.08
C MET A 337 -6.63 28.71 -41.57
N SER A 338 -6.20 27.80 -42.45
CA SER A 338 -5.77 26.46 -42.04
C SER A 338 -4.54 26.53 -41.13
N SER A 339 -3.63 27.48 -41.38
CA SER A 339 -2.49 27.76 -40.50
C SER A 339 -2.88 28.36 -39.15
N GLU A 340 -3.84 29.30 -39.11
CA GLU A 340 -4.34 29.91 -37.88
C GLU A 340 -5.00 28.86 -36.99
N LEU A 341 -5.90 28.04 -37.56
CA LEU A 341 -6.54 26.98 -36.81
C LEU A 341 -5.55 25.93 -36.30
N ARG A 342 -4.56 25.54 -37.11
CA ARG A 342 -3.50 24.62 -36.67
C ARG A 342 -2.80 25.16 -35.44
N TYR A 343 -2.40 26.43 -35.50
CA TYR A 343 -1.76 27.11 -34.37
C TYR A 343 -2.67 27.15 -33.14
N GLU A 344 -3.96 27.48 -33.30
CA GLU A 344 -4.92 27.47 -32.19
C GLU A 344 -5.11 26.08 -31.59
N ASN A 345 -5.18 25.03 -32.41
CA ASN A 345 -5.30 23.65 -31.97
C ASN A 345 -4.04 23.19 -31.23
N GLU A 346 -2.85 23.43 -31.78
CA GLU A 346 -1.57 23.12 -31.10
C GLU A 346 -1.45 23.86 -29.77
N ARG A 347 -1.79 25.16 -29.73
CA ARG A 347 -1.81 25.96 -28.51
C ARG A 347 -2.80 25.40 -27.48
N ASN A 348 -4.01 25.03 -27.91
CA ASN A 348 -5.03 24.47 -27.03
C ASN A 348 -4.62 23.10 -26.48
N SER A 349 -4.02 22.24 -27.31
CA SER A 349 -3.49 20.94 -26.89
C SER A 349 -2.36 21.09 -25.87
N ALA A 350 -1.41 22.01 -26.11
CA ALA A 350 -0.35 22.31 -25.15
C ALA A 350 -0.89 22.85 -23.81
N LEU A 351 -1.94 23.69 -23.84
CA LEU A 351 -2.60 24.18 -22.63
C LEU A 351 -3.29 23.03 -21.86
N LEU A 352 -3.89 22.08 -22.58
CA LEU A 352 -4.53 20.91 -21.97
C LEU A 352 -3.50 20.01 -21.27
N GLU A 353 -2.37 19.74 -21.93
CA GLU A 353 -1.24 18.97 -21.35
C GLU A 353 -0.72 19.63 -20.08
N LEU A 354 -0.53 20.95 -20.10
CA LEU A 354 -0.10 21.71 -18.92
C LEU A 354 -1.10 21.58 -17.77
N LYS A 355 -2.40 21.70 -18.05
CA LYS A 355 -3.46 21.56 -17.04
C LYS A 355 -3.53 20.13 -16.48
N GLN A 356 -3.32 19.11 -17.31
CA GLN A 356 -3.24 17.72 -16.86
C GLN A 356 -2.02 17.49 -15.95
N ALA A 357 -0.87 18.06 -16.30
CA ALA A 357 0.32 17.98 -15.46
C ALA A 357 0.10 18.66 -14.09
N GLU A 358 -0.57 19.82 -14.06
CA GLU A 358 -0.96 20.49 -12.81
C GLU A 358 -1.92 19.65 -11.95
N LEU A 359 -2.91 19.01 -12.57
CA LEU A 359 -3.84 18.09 -11.88
C LEU A 359 -3.09 16.90 -11.28
N GLN A 360 -2.22 16.24 -12.05
CA GLN A 360 -1.40 15.12 -11.58
C GLN A 360 -0.47 15.55 -10.43
N ALA A 361 0.13 16.74 -10.52
CA ALA A 361 0.95 17.28 -9.43
C ALA A 361 0.11 17.50 -8.16
N THR A 362 -1.12 18.00 -8.29
CA THR A 362 -2.06 18.21 -7.17
C THR A 362 -2.48 16.88 -6.53
N GLU A 363 -2.79 15.86 -7.33
CA GLU A 363 -3.10 14.51 -6.83
C GLU A 363 -1.92 13.88 -6.09
N ARG A 364 -0.70 14.04 -6.64
CA ARG A 364 0.52 13.59 -5.98
C ARG A 364 0.75 14.30 -4.64
N GLN A 365 0.48 15.60 -4.56
CA GLN A 365 0.55 16.33 -3.28
C GLN A 365 -0.45 15.76 -2.26
N LYS A 366 -1.71 15.52 -2.65
CA LYS A 366 -2.71 14.91 -1.76
C LYS A 366 -2.27 13.55 -1.23
N LEU A 367 -1.69 12.70 -2.09
CA LEU A 367 -1.16 11.39 -1.69
C LEU A 367 -0.04 11.53 -0.65
N ILE A 368 0.90 12.46 -0.87
CA ILE A 368 1.99 12.72 0.08
C ILE A 368 1.43 13.16 1.44
N TYR A 369 0.45 14.07 1.45
CA TYR A 369 -0.22 14.50 2.69
C TYR A 369 -0.91 13.34 3.42
N LEU A 370 -1.60 12.46 2.69
CA LEU A 370 -2.27 11.30 3.27
C LEU A 370 -1.28 10.32 3.92
N ILE A 371 -0.13 10.08 3.27
CA ILE A 371 0.96 9.27 3.82
C ILE A 371 1.53 9.91 5.09
N LEU A 372 1.79 11.22 5.09
CA LEU A 372 2.32 11.93 6.26
C LEU A 372 1.37 11.84 7.47
N VAL A 373 0.06 12.00 7.26
CA VAL A 373 -0.95 11.83 8.32
C VAL A 373 -0.95 10.38 8.83
N GLY A 374 -0.89 9.40 7.94
CA GLY A 374 -0.81 7.98 8.32
C GLY A 374 0.42 7.66 9.19
N VAL A 375 1.58 8.20 8.82
CA VAL A 375 2.83 8.05 9.59
C VAL A 375 2.71 8.72 10.97
N ALA A 376 2.11 9.91 11.04
CA ALA A 376 1.90 10.60 12.31
C ALA A 376 0.99 9.81 13.26
N ILE A 377 -0.11 9.24 12.75
CA ILE A 377 -1.00 8.37 13.54
C ILE A 377 -0.26 7.13 14.04
N LEU A 378 0.51 6.47 13.16
CA LEU A 378 1.30 5.30 13.54
C LEU A 378 2.29 5.63 14.66
N PHE A 379 2.94 6.80 14.59
CA PHE A 379 3.86 7.26 15.63
C PHE A 379 3.16 7.45 16.98
N VAL A 380 1.96 8.05 16.99
CA VAL A 380 1.15 8.23 18.21
C VAL A 380 0.75 6.88 18.81
N VAL A 381 0.34 5.92 17.97
CA VAL A 381 0.00 4.55 18.40
C VAL A 381 1.22 3.85 19.02
N LEU A 382 2.39 3.91 18.36
CA LEU A 382 3.62 3.32 18.86
C LEU A 382 4.07 3.95 20.18
N ALA A 383 4.01 5.28 20.29
CA ALA A 383 4.30 5.98 21.54
C ALA A 383 3.33 5.53 22.67
N GLY A 384 2.04 5.38 22.37
CA GLY A 384 1.05 4.86 23.30
C GLY A 384 1.38 3.43 23.77
N ILE A 385 1.77 2.54 22.86
CA ILE A 385 2.21 1.17 23.19
C ILE A 385 3.43 1.21 24.12
N VAL A 386 4.43 2.04 23.81
CA VAL A 386 5.64 2.19 24.65
C VAL A 386 5.28 2.65 26.06
N VAL A 387 4.40 3.65 26.20
CA VAL A 387 3.94 4.13 27.51
C VAL A 387 3.21 3.02 28.29
N ILE A 388 2.34 2.25 27.62
CA ILE A 388 1.64 1.11 28.25
C ILE A 388 2.63 0.05 28.73
N LEU A 389 3.62 -0.31 27.91
CA LEU A 389 4.66 -1.28 28.26
C LEU A 389 5.53 -0.79 29.43
N GLN A 390 5.94 0.48 29.41
CA GLN A 390 6.69 1.09 30.52
C GLN A 390 5.88 1.08 31.82
N ARG A 391 4.60 1.45 31.77
CA ARG A 391 3.71 1.44 32.93
C ARG A 391 3.53 0.03 33.50
N LYS A 392 3.35 -0.97 32.63
CA LYS A 392 3.25 -2.37 33.03
C LYS A 392 4.54 -2.87 33.69
N ASN A 393 5.69 -2.55 33.10
CA ASN A 393 7.00 -2.92 33.65
C ASN A 393 7.25 -2.24 35.00
N PHE A 394 6.89 -0.96 35.14
CA PHE A 394 7.02 -0.22 36.39
C PHE A 394 6.17 -0.85 37.51
N LEU A 395 4.90 -1.19 37.23
CA LEU A 395 4.03 -1.86 38.19
C LEU A 395 4.60 -3.22 38.63
N LYS A 396 5.09 -4.02 37.66
CA LYS A 396 5.73 -5.31 37.95
C LYS A 396 7.01 -5.16 38.78
N SER A 397 7.83 -4.15 38.49
CA SER A 397 9.02 -3.83 39.31
C SER A 397 8.64 -3.43 40.72
N LYS A 398 7.56 -2.66 40.91
CA LYS A 398 7.06 -2.29 42.24
C LYS A 398 6.61 -3.51 43.03
N GLU A 399 5.80 -4.38 42.43
CA GLU A 399 5.33 -5.63 43.05
C GLU A 399 6.52 -6.54 43.44
N LEU A 400 7.54 -6.62 42.59
CA LEU A 400 8.75 -7.39 42.87
C LEU A 400 9.55 -6.81 44.06
N ILE A 401 9.60 -5.49 44.19
CA ILE A 401 10.26 -4.83 45.33
C ILE A 401 9.48 -5.09 46.62
N GLU A 402 8.15 -4.97 46.60
CA GLU A 402 7.29 -5.25 47.76
C GLU A 402 7.44 -6.70 48.22
N SER A 403 7.39 -7.67 47.29
CA SER A 403 7.61 -9.08 47.59
C SER A 403 9.01 -9.36 48.18
N ARG A 404 10.05 -8.71 47.66
CA ARG A 404 11.41 -8.82 48.22
C ARG A 404 11.49 -8.28 49.65
N LEU A 405 10.83 -7.16 49.92
CA LEU A 405 10.80 -6.54 51.24
C LEU A 405 10.06 -7.41 52.25
N GLU A 406 8.95 -8.02 51.85
CA GLU A 406 8.21 -8.98 52.68
C GLU A 406 9.06 -10.21 53.03
N ILE A 407 9.73 -10.81 52.04
CA ILE A 407 10.65 -11.93 52.27
C ILE A 407 11.78 -11.53 53.24
N GLN A 408 12.30 -10.31 53.12
CA GLN A 408 13.35 -9.82 54.01
C GLN A 408 12.83 -9.63 55.44
N ASN A 409 11.64 -9.07 55.62
CA ASN A 409 11.01 -8.93 56.94
C ASN A 409 10.76 -10.29 57.61
N LEU A 410 10.25 -11.27 56.85
CA LEU A 410 10.05 -12.62 57.35
C LEU A 410 11.36 -13.28 57.81
N LYS A 411 12.47 -13.05 57.09
CA LYS A 411 13.79 -13.53 57.53
C LYS A 411 14.22 -12.90 58.84
N VAL A 412 14.04 -11.58 59.01
CA VAL A 412 14.39 -10.89 60.26
C VAL A 412 13.58 -11.42 61.44
N ILE A 413 12.26 -11.57 61.27
CA ILE A 413 11.37 -12.14 62.31
C ILE A 413 11.81 -13.56 62.68
N LYS A 414 12.19 -14.37 61.69
CA LYS A 414 12.69 -15.72 61.94
C LYS A 414 13.96 -15.71 62.79
N TYR A 415 14.94 -14.86 62.46
CA TYR A 415 16.17 -14.74 63.25
C TYR A 415 15.91 -14.29 64.69
N GLN A 416 15.01 -13.33 64.90
CA GLN A 416 14.64 -12.89 66.24
C GLN A 416 14.03 -14.00 67.09
N LYS A 417 13.16 -14.83 66.50
CA LYS A 417 12.57 -16.00 67.19
C LYS A 417 13.61 -17.05 67.54
N GLU A 418 14.56 -17.33 66.65
CA GLU A 418 15.65 -18.28 66.93
C GLU A 418 16.55 -17.80 68.08
N GLU A 419 16.85 -16.50 68.14
CA GLU A 419 17.62 -15.90 69.23
C GLU A 419 16.88 -15.98 70.57
N GLU A 420 15.58 -15.68 70.58
CA GLU A 420 14.74 -15.76 71.78
C GLU A 420 14.67 -17.18 72.35
N ILE A 421 14.52 -18.18 71.47
CA ILE A 421 14.53 -19.61 71.86
C ILE A 421 15.85 -19.96 72.53
N ASN A 422 16.98 -19.62 71.92
CA ASN A 422 18.30 -19.93 72.48
C ASN A 422 18.52 -19.29 73.86
N ARG A 423 18.08 -18.03 74.03
CA ARG A 423 18.19 -17.33 75.31
C ARG A 423 17.41 -18.03 76.42
N LEU A 424 16.18 -18.48 76.13
CA LEU A 424 15.35 -19.22 77.09
C LEU A 424 15.96 -20.56 77.46
N THR A 425 16.52 -21.29 76.48
CA THR A 425 17.20 -22.57 76.72
C THR A 425 18.37 -22.42 77.70
N ILE A 426 19.24 -21.42 77.49
CA ILE A 426 20.39 -21.17 78.39
C ILE A 426 19.91 -20.86 79.81
N LYS A 427 18.89 -20.00 79.95
CA LYS A 427 18.36 -19.63 81.27
C LYS A 427 17.86 -20.85 82.05
N ASN A 428 17.07 -21.72 81.42
CA ASN A 428 16.53 -22.92 82.07
C ASN A 428 17.63 -23.84 82.60
N PHE A 429 18.70 -24.07 81.83
CA PHE A 429 19.83 -24.88 82.28
C PHE A 429 20.54 -24.28 83.50
N THR A 430 20.71 -22.95 83.53
CA THR A 430 21.38 -22.30 84.67
C THR A 430 20.59 -22.36 85.97
N ASP A 431 19.26 -22.33 85.89
CA ASP A 431 18.39 -22.41 87.06
C ASP A 431 18.37 -23.83 87.66
N GLU A 432 18.43 -24.87 86.82
CA GLU A 432 18.49 -26.27 87.27
C GLU A 432 19.76 -26.57 88.10
N LEU A 433 20.93 -26.07 87.67
CA LEU A 433 22.20 -26.26 88.37
C LEU A 433 22.16 -25.67 89.80
N LYS A 434 21.65 -24.44 89.93
CA LYS A 434 21.56 -23.76 91.24
C LYS A 434 20.68 -24.50 92.24
N MET A 435 19.63 -25.18 91.78
CA MET A 435 18.78 -25.98 92.67
C MET A 435 19.53 -27.18 93.24
N LYS A 436 20.31 -27.88 92.41
CA LYS A 436 21.08 -29.07 92.83
C LYS A 436 22.17 -28.73 93.85
N ASP A 437 22.86 -27.60 93.70
CA ASP A 437 23.88 -27.15 94.67
C ASP A 437 23.29 -26.90 96.07
N ARG A 438 22.08 -26.36 96.16
CA ARG A 438 21.41 -26.10 97.45
C ARG A 438 21.07 -27.38 98.21
N GLU A 439 20.72 -28.45 97.50
CA GLU A 439 20.42 -29.74 98.13
C GLU A 439 21.65 -30.33 98.84
N LEU A 440 22.85 -30.21 98.25
CA LEU A 440 24.10 -30.69 98.85
C LEU A 440 24.41 -30.01 100.18
N VAL A 441 24.27 -28.68 100.24
CA VAL A 441 24.54 -27.90 101.44
C VAL A 441 23.60 -28.30 102.57
N ASN A 442 22.32 -28.53 102.27
CA ASN A 442 21.33 -28.95 103.28
C ASN A 442 21.67 -30.31 103.90
N ILE A 443 22.16 -31.27 103.11
CA ILE A 443 22.58 -32.58 103.62
C ILE A 443 23.75 -32.43 104.61
N ALA A 444 24.75 -31.62 104.28
CA ALA A 444 25.91 -31.40 105.13
C ALA A 444 25.55 -30.69 106.46
N LEU A 445 24.68 -29.67 106.41
CA LEU A 445 24.19 -29.00 107.61
C LEU A 445 23.39 -29.94 108.53
N GLY A 446 22.60 -30.86 107.95
CA GLY A 446 21.87 -31.86 108.73
C GLY A 446 22.79 -32.79 109.53
N MET A 447 23.93 -33.19 108.95
CA MET A 447 24.95 -33.99 109.65
C MET A 447 25.58 -33.23 110.82
N GLU A 448 25.87 -31.95 110.61
CA GLU A 448 26.48 -31.08 111.60
C GLU A 448 25.64 -31.00 112.88
N GLN A 449 24.37 -30.61 112.73
CA GLN A 449 23.43 -30.44 113.85
C GLN A 449 23.23 -31.73 114.64
N LYS A 450 23.15 -32.86 113.93
CA LYS A 450 23.02 -34.18 114.56
C LYS A 450 24.23 -34.49 115.44
N ASN A 451 25.45 -34.26 114.95
CA ASN A 451 26.66 -34.55 115.72
C ASN A 451 26.87 -33.60 116.89
N GLU A 452 26.53 -32.31 116.76
CA GLU A 452 26.51 -31.38 117.89
C GLU A 452 25.59 -31.87 119.02
N LEU A 453 24.37 -32.32 118.66
CA LEU A 453 23.41 -32.85 119.63
C LEU A 453 23.96 -34.10 120.33
N LEU A 454 24.52 -35.05 119.58
CA LEU A 454 25.11 -36.28 120.14
C LEU A 454 26.27 -35.97 121.10
N ASN A 455 27.11 -34.98 120.76
CA ASN A 455 28.20 -34.54 121.62
C ASN A 455 27.70 -33.89 122.91
N SER A 456 26.65 -33.07 122.83
CA SER A 456 25.99 -32.49 124.01
C SER A 456 25.42 -33.58 124.93
N ILE A 457 24.80 -34.61 124.36
CA ILE A 457 24.30 -35.77 125.13
C ILE A 457 25.46 -36.52 125.81
N ASN A 458 26.54 -36.81 125.07
CA ASN A 458 27.73 -37.48 125.62
C ASN A 458 28.37 -36.69 126.78
N GLN A 459 28.45 -35.36 126.69
CA GLN A 459 28.96 -34.52 127.78
C GLN A 459 28.10 -34.63 129.03
N LYS A 460 26.77 -34.62 128.89
CA LYS A 460 25.84 -34.78 130.01
C LYS A 460 25.94 -36.18 130.64
N ILE A 461 26.12 -37.22 129.82
CA ILE A 461 26.35 -38.60 130.29
C ILE A 461 27.67 -38.71 131.08
N ASN A 462 28.75 -38.10 130.59
CA ASN A 462 30.05 -38.11 131.29
C ASN A 462 29.98 -37.37 132.64
N LEU A 463 29.22 -36.26 132.71
CA LEU A 463 28.95 -35.58 133.97
C LEU A 463 28.16 -36.46 134.95
N LEU A 464 27.18 -37.23 134.48
CA LEU A 464 26.44 -38.19 135.30
C LEU A 464 27.35 -39.31 135.83
N LEU A 465 28.24 -39.86 134.98
CA LEU A 465 29.22 -40.88 135.39
C LEU A 465 30.15 -40.40 136.52
N SER A 466 30.45 -39.09 136.57
CA SER A 466 31.31 -38.51 137.63
C SER A 466 30.62 -38.31 138.98
N ARG A 467 29.29 -38.47 139.06
CA ARG A 467 28.48 -38.16 140.26
C ARG A 467 27.79 -39.36 140.89
N VAL A 468 27.80 -40.52 140.23
CA VAL A 468 27.08 -41.72 140.69
C VAL A 468 28.09 -42.73 141.27
N SER A 469 27.82 -43.25 142.47
CA SER A 469 28.72 -44.19 143.18
C SER A 469 28.20 -45.65 143.23
N SER A 470 27.01 -45.92 142.69
CA SER A 470 26.43 -47.27 142.62
C SER A 470 26.98 -48.05 141.41
N PRO A 471 27.60 -49.23 141.59
CA PRO A 471 28.19 -50.02 140.50
C PRO A 471 27.21 -50.39 139.38
N GLU A 472 25.97 -50.74 139.74
CA GLU A 472 24.93 -51.19 138.80
C GLU A 472 24.44 -50.05 137.89
N ASN A 473 24.31 -48.84 138.44
CA ASN A 473 23.93 -47.65 137.66
C ASN A 473 25.07 -47.16 136.74
N ILE A 474 26.34 -47.34 137.14
CA ILE A 474 27.50 -47.02 136.30
C ILE A 474 27.51 -47.91 135.05
N GLU A 475 27.10 -49.17 135.17
CA GLU A 475 27.07 -50.13 134.06
C GLU A 475 25.97 -49.79 133.03
N ILE A 476 24.75 -49.48 133.47
CA ILE A 476 23.65 -49.03 132.59
C ILE A 476 24.02 -47.73 131.84
N ILE A 477 24.65 -46.77 132.53
CA ILE A 477 25.06 -45.52 131.89
C ILE A 477 26.18 -45.76 130.86
N LYS A 478 27.07 -46.73 131.10
CA LYS A 478 28.08 -47.15 130.12
C LYS A 478 27.45 -47.85 128.90
N GLU A 479 26.38 -48.62 129.07
CA GLU A 479 25.63 -49.21 127.94
C GLU A 479 24.94 -48.14 127.08
N ILE A 480 24.32 -47.13 127.69
CA ILE A 480 23.72 -46.01 126.93
C ILE A 480 24.81 -45.21 126.19
N SER A 481 25.95 -44.97 126.85
CA SER A 481 27.11 -44.31 126.24
C SER A 481 27.65 -45.09 125.04
N SER A 482 27.74 -46.42 125.15
CA SER A 482 28.22 -47.27 124.05
C SER A 482 27.23 -47.35 122.88
N ALA A 483 25.91 -47.40 123.14
CA ALA A 483 24.88 -47.36 122.09
C ALA A 483 24.89 -46.04 121.30
N ILE A 484 25.04 -44.90 121.99
CA ILE A 484 25.17 -43.57 121.35
C ILE A 484 26.45 -43.49 120.52
N LYS A 485 27.56 -44.00 121.03
CA LYS A 485 28.85 -44.04 120.31
C LYS A 485 28.79 -44.94 119.07
N LEU A 486 28.07 -46.05 119.12
CA LEU A 486 27.78 -46.91 117.97
C LEU A 486 26.96 -46.17 116.90
N LYS A 487 25.91 -45.43 117.29
CA LYS A 487 25.09 -44.65 116.35
C LYS A 487 25.86 -43.47 115.72
N GLN A 488 26.81 -42.89 116.45
CA GLN A 488 27.67 -41.80 115.96
C GLN A 488 28.75 -42.30 114.97
N LEU A 489 29.05 -43.60 114.95
CA LEU A 489 30.04 -44.23 114.05
C LEU A 489 29.40 -44.84 112.78
N GLU A 490 28.09 -44.73 112.60
CA GLU A 490 27.37 -45.27 111.43
C GLU A 490 27.66 -44.45 110.16
N SER A 491 28.14 -45.11 109.09
CA SER A 491 28.65 -44.42 107.89
C SER A 491 27.60 -44.05 106.83
N SER A 492 26.33 -44.45 107.00
CA SER A 492 25.28 -44.38 105.96
C SER A 492 25.01 -42.97 105.43
N GLU A 493 24.97 -41.96 106.31
CA GLU A 493 24.79 -40.56 105.91
C GLU A 493 26.00 -40.04 105.12
N THR A 494 27.20 -40.51 105.48
CA THR A 494 28.43 -40.08 104.83
C THR A 494 28.55 -40.62 103.40
N ASP A 495 28.01 -41.82 103.16
CA ASP A 495 27.95 -42.40 101.82
C ASP A 495 26.92 -41.68 100.94
N LEU A 496 25.79 -41.27 101.51
CA LEU A 496 24.77 -40.46 100.81
C LEU A 496 25.32 -39.10 100.36
N PHE A 497 26.10 -38.42 101.22
CA PHE A 497 26.77 -37.16 100.84
C PHE A 497 27.70 -37.35 99.65
N ASN A 498 28.57 -38.37 99.68
CA ASN A 498 29.53 -38.63 98.60
C ASN A 498 28.85 -39.00 97.28
N GLN A 499 27.75 -39.74 97.33
CA GLN A 499 26.97 -40.09 96.14
C GLN A 499 26.36 -38.84 95.50
N ARG A 500 25.72 -37.98 96.29
CA ARG A 500 25.12 -36.74 95.78
C ARG A 500 26.16 -35.76 95.26
N PHE A 501 27.28 -35.62 95.98
CA PHE A 501 28.38 -34.75 95.57
C PHE A 501 28.97 -35.21 94.24
N SER A 502 29.21 -36.51 94.04
CA SER A 502 29.76 -37.04 92.79
C SER A 502 28.80 -36.87 91.59
N ALA A 503 27.49 -36.78 91.82
CA ALA A 503 26.50 -36.55 90.77
C ALA A 503 26.46 -35.10 90.27
N ILE A 504 26.98 -34.14 91.06
CA ILE A 504 27.00 -32.71 90.73
C ILE A 504 28.41 -32.27 90.33
N HIS A 505 29.42 -32.75 91.04
CA HIS A 505 30.83 -32.52 90.75
C HIS A 505 31.44 -33.79 90.17
N GLU A 506 31.04 -34.09 88.94
CA GLU A 506 31.52 -35.24 88.18
C GLU A 506 33.05 -35.23 88.11
N ASP A 507 33.67 -36.39 88.32
CA ASP A 507 35.12 -36.61 88.37
C ASP A 507 35.93 -35.91 89.46
N PHE A 508 35.34 -35.11 90.36
CA PHE A 508 36.10 -34.39 91.40
C PHE A 508 37.02 -35.32 92.21
N PHE A 509 36.46 -36.40 92.75
CA PHE A 509 37.23 -37.38 93.53
C PHE A 509 38.28 -38.09 92.67
N ILE A 510 37.98 -38.33 91.39
CA ILE A 510 38.87 -39.04 90.45
C ILE A 510 40.07 -38.15 90.14
N LYS A 511 39.84 -36.90 89.73
CA LYS A 511 40.88 -35.91 89.41
C LYS A 511 41.79 -35.64 90.60
N LEU A 512 41.21 -35.38 91.76
CA LEU A 512 41.98 -35.05 92.96
C LEU A 512 42.82 -36.23 93.47
N LYS A 513 42.29 -37.46 93.38
CA LYS A 513 43.02 -38.68 93.77
C LYS A 513 44.10 -39.08 92.75
N ALA A 514 43.89 -38.83 91.46
CA ALA A 514 44.88 -39.06 90.42
C ALA A 514 46.11 -38.15 90.58
N LEU A 515 45.89 -36.86 90.87
CA LEU A 515 46.97 -35.89 91.07
C LEU A 515 47.69 -36.07 92.41
N TYR A 516 46.96 -36.47 93.46
CA TYR A 516 47.53 -36.67 94.79
C TYR A 516 47.20 -38.07 95.35
N PRO A 517 47.88 -39.13 94.87
CA PRO A 517 47.62 -40.50 95.29
C PRO A 517 47.78 -40.74 96.80
N SER A 518 48.57 -39.90 97.48
CA SER A 518 48.83 -39.96 98.92
C SER A 518 47.66 -39.48 99.81
N LEU A 519 46.63 -38.84 99.25
CA LEU A 519 45.44 -38.45 99.98
C LEU A 519 44.62 -39.69 100.37
N THR A 520 44.26 -39.81 101.63
CA THR A 520 43.40 -40.91 102.09
C THR A 520 41.94 -40.65 101.71
N LYS A 521 41.07 -41.67 101.79
CA LYS A 521 39.62 -41.49 101.61
C LYS A 521 39.04 -40.40 102.52
N THR A 522 39.58 -40.26 103.74
CA THR A 522 39.19 -39.22 104.69
C THR A 522 39.68 -37.83 104.26
N ASP A 523 40.88 -37.73 103.68
CA ASP A 523 41.41 -36.47 103.15
C ASP A 523 40.59 -36.00 101.93
N LEU A 524 40.22 -36.91 101.01
CA LEU A 524 39.38 -36.57 99.85
C LEU A 524 38.01 -36.05 100.26
N ARG A 525 37.40 -36.68 101.27
CA ARG A 525 36.11 -36.25 101.82
C ARG A 525 36.21 -34.88 102.48
N PHE A 526 37.30 -34.63 103.19
CA PHE A 526 37.58 -33.31 103.75
C PHE A 526 37.65 -32.24 102.64
N CYS A 527 38.29 -32.54 101.51
CA CYS A 527 38.31 -31.64 100.36
C CYS A 527 36.92 -31.43 99.75
N ALA A 528 36.07 -32.48 99.68
CA ALA A 528 34.69 -32.31 99.22
C ALA A 528 33.90 -31.33 100.10
N TYR A 529 34.09 -31.36 101.42
CA TYR A 529 33.49 -30.37 102.32
C TYR A 529 34.00 -28.95 102.09
N LEU A 530 35.28 -28.79 101.75
CA LEU A 530 35.82 -27.47 101.36
C LEU A 530 35.27 -27.01 100.01
N LYS A 531 35.07 -27.90 99.04
CA LYS A 531 34.53 -27.58 97.70
C LYS A 531 33.12 -26.99 97.77
N ILE A 532 32.32 -27.43 98.75
CA ILE A 532 30.99 -26.85 99.03
C ILE A 532 31.04 -25.74 100.10
N ASN A 533 32.23 -25.19 100.38
CA ASN A 533 32.46 -24.03 101.27
C ASN A 533 32.01 -24.22 102.72
N LEU A 534 32.09 -25.43 103.27
CA LEU A 534 31.85 -25.62 104.71
C LEU A 534 33.00 -25.03 105.54
N SER A 535 32.64 -24.33 106.62
CA SER A 535 33.63 -23.75 107.52
C SER A 535 34.31 -24.83 108.38
N SER A 536 35.48 -24.51 108.94
CA SER A 536 36.25 -25.46 109.74
C SER A 536 35.50 -25.99 110.96
N ASP A 537 34.68 -25.14 111.59
CA ASP A 537 33.84 -25.53 112.74
C ASP A 537 32.77 -26.54 112.32
N GLN A 538 32.11 -26.30 111.18
CA GLN A 538 31.11 -27.22 110.63
C GLN A 538 31.72 -28.57 110.26
N ILE A 539 32.91 -28.56 109.65
CA ILE A 539 33.61 -29.81 109.31
C ILE A 539 34.03 -30.55 110.59
N ALA A 540 34.46 -29.85 111.64
CA ALA A 540 34.78 -30.43 112.95
C ALA A 540 33.58 -31.20 113.51
N ASN A 541 32.43 -30.55 113.50
CA ASN A 541 31.17 -31.10 113.96
C ASN A 541 30.72 -32.29 113.09
N ILE A 542 30.73 -32.15 111.76
CA ILE A 542 30.36 -33.23 110.82
C ILE A 542 31.27 -34.45 110.96
N GLN A 543 32.57 -34.25 111.15
CA GLN A 543 33.51 -35.36 111.33
C GLN A 543 33.61 -35.85 112.78
N ASN A 544 32.93 -35.18 113.71
CA ASN A 544 33.00 -35.44 115.14
C ASN A 544 34.44 -35.49 115.69
N VAL A 545 35.22 -34.46 115.36
CA VAL A 545 36.61 -34.30 115.81
C VAL A 545 36.82 -32.90 116.38
N THR A 546 37.87 -32.72 117.17
CA THR A 546 38.17 -31.40 117.72
C THR A 546 38.63 -30.43 116.63
N ASN A 547 38.39 -29.14 116.83
CA ASN A 547 38.90 -28.10 115.94
C ASN A 547 40.43 -28.15 115.77
N GLU A 548 41.16 -28.61 116.78
CA GLU A 548 42.60 -28.85 116.66
C GLU A 548 42.93 -30.01 115.70
N ALA A 549 42.13 -31.07 115.70
CA ALA A 549 42.26 -32.17 114.75
C ALA A 549 41.94 -31.72 113.31
N ILE A 550 41.00 -30.80 113.13
CA ILE A 550 40.73 -30.16 111.83
C ILE A 550 41.92 -29.33 111.38
N ARG A 551 42.52 -28.51 112.26
CA ARG A 551 43.74 -27.75 111.93
C ARG A 551 44.90 -28.66 111.53
N LYS A 552 45.11 -29.76 112.26
CA LYS A 552 46.13 -30.77 111.91
C LYS A 552 45.81 -31.47 110.60
N THR A 553 44.54 -31.78 110.32
CA THR A 553 44.09 -32.39 109.06
C THR A 553 44.30 -31.45 107.88
N ARG A 554 43.93 -30.17 108.00
CA ARG A 554 44.21 -29.14 107.00
C ARG A 554 45.70 -29.00 106.74
N TYR A 555 46.51 -28.90 107.80
CA TYR A 555 47.97 -28.85 107.67
C TYR A 555 48.53 -30.09 106.96
N ARG A 556 48.04 -31.29 107.31
CA ARG A 556 48.40 -32.55 106.65
C ARG A 556 48.02 -32.55 105.17
N ILE A 557 46.80 -32.14 104.83
CA ILE A 557 46.32 -32.07 103.45
C ILE A 557 47.17 -31.05 102.67
N ARG A 558 47.38 -29.84 103.20
CA ARG A 558 48.26 -28.83 102.58
C ARG A 558 49.66 -29.37 102.30
N LYS A 559 50.26 -30.08 103.26
CA LYS A 559 51.58 -30.69 103.08
C LYS A 559 51.57 -31.78 101.99
N LYS A 560 50.52 -32.60 101.92
CA LYS A 560 50.34 -33.61 100.86
C LYS A 560 50.10 -32.98 99.48
N LEU A 561 49.46 -31.82 99.43
CA LEU A 561 49.23 -31.03 98.23
C LEU A 561 50.44 -30.15 97.84
N GLY A 562 51.43 -30.01 98.71
CA GLY A 562 52.61 -29.16 98.49
C GLY A 562 52.34 -27.65 98.59
N LEU A 563 51.25 -27.24 99.26
CA LEU A 563 50.84 -25.83 99.33
C LEU A 563 51.73 -25.01 100.29
N LYS A 564 52.14 -23.81 99.86
CA LYS A 564 52.86 -22.84 100.69
C LYS A 564 51.93 -22.23 101.75
N PRO A 565 52.45 -21.70 102.89
CA PRO A 565 51.62 -21.17 103.98
C PRO A 565 50.63 -20.07 103.56
N GLU A 566 50.94 -19.31 102.51
CA GLU A 566 50.13 -18.18 102.07
C GLU A 566 48.93 -18.57 101.17
N ASN A 567 48.92 -19.78 100.60
CA ASN A 567 47.83 -20.18 99.68
C ASN A 567 46.60 -20.68 100.44
N SER A 568 45.40 -20.26 100.06
CA SER A 568 44.14 -20.80 100.61
C SER A 568 43.95 -22.25 100.19
N LEU A 569 43.60 -23.13 101.14
CA LEU A 569 43.32 -24.53 100.81
C LEU A 569 41.96 -24.64 100.11
N GLU A 570 41.00 -23.82 100.52
CA GLU A 570 39.65 -23.73 99.98
C GLU A 570 39.65 -23.33 98.51
N ASP A 571 40.30 -22.22 98.18
CA ASP A 571 40.31 -21.69 96.81
C ASP A 571 40.96 -22.71 95.86
N TYR A 572 42.07 -23.32 96.31
CA TYR A 572 42.75 -24.35 95.52
C TYR A 572 41.88 -25.59 95.27
N ILE A 573 41.12 -26.03 96.28
CA ILE A 573 40.18 -27.14 96.12
C ILE A 573 38.97 -26.75 95.27
N SER A 574 38.57 -25.48 95.28
CA SER A 574 37.45 -24.97 94.48
C SER A 574 37.70 -24.98 92.97
N GLU A 575 38.94 -25.13 92.52
CA GLU A 575 39.31 -25.19 91.10
C GLU A 575 39.17 -26.59 90.48
N PHE A 576 39.02 -27.64 91.30
CA PHE A 576 38.76 -29.03 90.89
C PHE A 576 37.28 -29.31 90.77
#